data_AF-A0A4C1W8S3-F1
#
_entry.id   AF-A0A4C1W8S3-F1
#
_cell.length_a   1.000
_cell.length_b   1.000
_cell.length_c   1.000
_cell.angle_alpha   90.00
_cell.angle_beta   90.00
_cell.angle_gamma   90.00
#
_symmetry.space_group_name_H-M   'P 1'
#
loop_
_entity.id
_entity.type
_entity.pdbx_description
1 polymer ?
#
loop_
_entity_poly.entity_id
_entity_poly.type
_entity_poly.pdbx_seq_one_letter_code
_entity_poly.pdbx_strand_id
1 'polypeptide(L)'
;MGPPDGGSPNPILKITDWKRMSTALEKTDTPSLNSISVDIRKTDEIDSATGALTNHVRTAVEKSRREVPAFLDRKKLLADVLEFIRAKNATLCRASAYPTAEHRSRA
;
A
#
# COMPACT_ATOMS: atom_id res chain seq x y z
N MET A 1 -20.41 -3.48 -37.75
CA MET A 1 -20.22 -2.77 -36.48
C MET A 1 -19.76 -3.79 -35.47
N GLY A 2 -18.49 -3.75 -35.05
CA GLY A 2 -17.95 -4.68 -34.05
C GLY A 2 -18.44 -4.32 -32.64
N PRO A 3 -18.40 -5.26 -31.68
CA PRO A 3 -18.83 -4.99 -30.32
C PRO A 3 -17.99 -3.86 -29.74
N PRO A 4 -18.58 -2.91 -28.99
CA PRO A 4 -17.80 -1.92 -28.27
C PRO A 4 -16.81 -2.65 -27.37
N ASP A 5 -15.54 -2.29 -27.50
CA ASP A 5 -14.42 -2.86 -26.76
C ASP A 5 -14.81 -2.92 -25.28
N GLY A 6 -15.04 -4.14 -24.78
CA GLY A 6 -15.49 -4.42 -23.43
C GLY A 6 -14.35 -4.13 -22.46
N GLY A 7 -14.07 -2.85 -22.24
CA GLY A 7 -13.08 -2.39 -21.28
C GLY A 7 -13.48 -2.88 -19.90
N SER A 8 -12.83 -3.96 -19.45
CA SER A 8 -12.94 -4.43 -18.08
C SER A 8 -12.63 -3.25 -17.15
N PRO A 9 -13.54 -2.91 -16.21
CA PRO A 9 -13.27 -1.84 -15.28
C PRO A 9 -12.00 -2.20 -14.50
N ASN A 10 -11.05 -1.27 -14.48
CA ASN A 10 -9.80 -1.44 -13.74
C ASN A 10 -10.15 -1.90 -12.33
N PRO A 11 -9.63 -3.06 -11.87
CA PRO A 11 -9.97 -3.55 -10.55
C PRO A 11 -9.54 -2.50 -9.52
N ILE A 12 -10.39 -2.23 -8.53
CA ILE A 12 -10.09 -1.33 -7.42
C ILE A 12 -9.91 -2.20 -6.18
N LEU A 13 -8.73 -2.14 -5.56
CA LEU A 13 -8.44 -2.83 -4.30
C LEU A 13 -8.76 -1.90 -3.14
N LYS A 14 -9.46 -2.46 -2.14
CA LYS A 14 -9.68 -1.80 -0.86
C LYS A 14 -8.56 -2.23 0.08
N ILE A 15 -7.68 -1.29 0.39
CA ILE A 15 -6.53 -1.51 1.26
C ILE A 15 -6.71 -0.66 2.52
N THR A 16 -6.27 -1.19 3.65
CA THR A 16 -6.23 -0.46 4.91
C THR A 16 -4.85 0.15 5.11
N ASP A 17 -4.78 1.46 5.32
CA ASP A 17 -3.55 2.13 5.73
C ASP A 17 -3.35 1.94 7.24
N TRP A 18 -2.49 0.98 7.60
CA TRP A 18 -2.21 0.65 8.99
C TRP A 18 -1.58 1.80 9.79
N LYS A 19 -0.86 2.72 9.15
CA LYS A 19 -0.28 3.90 9.82
C LYS A 19 -1.39 4.89 10.17
N ARG A 20 -2.30 5.17 9.22
CA ARG A 20 -3.51 5.96 9.49
C ARG A 20 -4.41 5.33 10.53
N MET A 21 -4.55 4.01 10.52
CA MET A 21 -5.35 3.30 11.53
C MET A 21 -4.74 3.47 12.92
N SER A 22 -3.43 3.35 13.05
CA SER A 22 -2.72 3.57 14.34
C SER A 22 -2.95 4.99 14.86
N THR A 23 -2.80 6.01 14.01
CA THR A 23 -3.07 7.40 14.39
C THR A 23 -4.55 7.65 14.72
N ALA A 24 -5.47 6.96 14.05
CA ALA A 24 -6.91 7.11 14.32
C ALA A 24 -7.30 6.47 15.66
N LEU A 25 -6.66 5.36 16.04
CA LEU A 25 -6.85 4.68 17.33
C LEU A 25 -6.18 5.42 18.49
N GLU A 26 -5.04 6.06 18.26
CA GLU A 26 -4.33 6.85 19.28
C GLU A 26 -5.07 8.14 19.65
N LYS A 27 -5.94 8.64 18.76
CA LYS A 27 -6.79 9.80 19.03
C LYS A 27 -7.92 9.43 19.99
N THR A 28 -7.62 9.53 21.29
CA THR A 28 -8.54 9.29 22.39
C THR A 28 -9.54 10.43 22.62
N ASP A 29 -9.33 11.62 22.02
CA ASP A 29 -10.20 12.81 22.17
C ASP A 29 -11.64 12.65 21.62
N THR A 30 -12.03 11.45 21.17
CA THR A 30 -13.42 11.17 20.82
C THR A 30 -14.31 11.16 22.07
N PRO A 31 -15.42 11.92 22.10
CA PRO A 31 -16.35 11.99 23.25
C PRO A 31 -16.85 10.64 23.74
N SER A 32 -16.91 9.63 22.86
CA SER A 32 -17.41 8.28 23.18
C SER A 32 -16.50 7.47 24.10
N LEU A 33 -15.18 7.74 24.13
CA LEU A 33 -14.25 7.05 25.04
C LEU A 33 -14.11 7.80 26.37
N ASN A 34 -14.31 9.12 26.36
CA ASN A 34 -14.26 9.97 27.57
C ASN A 34 -15.46 9.75 28.51
N SER A 35 -16.53 9.11 28.03
CA SER A 35 -17.69 8.71 28.85
C SER A 35 -17.54 7.33 29.51
N ILE A 36 -16.44 6.60 29.26
CA ILE A 36 -16.19 5.30 29.88
C ILE A 36 -15.66 5.53 31.30
N SER A 37 -16.40 5.03 32.29
CA SER A 37 -15.96 5.06 33.69
C SER A 37 -14.69 4.22 33.87
N VAL A 38 -13.72 4.74 34.62
CA VAL A 38 -12.50 4.01 35.01
C VAL A 38 -12.82 2.91 36.03
N ASP A 39 -13.89 3.09 36.81
CA ASP A 39 -14.40 2.09 37.74
C ASP A 39 -15.68 1.49 37.17
N ILE A 40 -15.57 0.25 36.65
CA ILE A 40 -16.69 -0.51 36.08
C ILE A 40 -17.16 -1.48 37.15
N ARG A 41 -18.32 -1.21 37.75
CA ARG A 41 -18.87 -2.04 38.84
C ARG A 41 -20.12 -2.80 38.42
N LYS A 42 -20.79 -2.35 37.37
CA LYS A 42 -22.04 -2.94 36.91
C LYS A 42 -21.95 -3.48 35.49
N THR A 43 -22.80 -4.44 35.16
CA THR A 43 -22.81 -5.10 33.85
C THR A 43 -23.26 -4.17 32.71
N ASP A 44 -24.17 -3.23 32.97
CA ASP A 44 -24.60 -2.22 32.00
C ASP A 44 -23.46 -1.27 31.59
N GLU A 45 -22.54 -0.98 32.51
CA GLU A 45 -21.33 -0.21 32.24
C GLU A 45 -20.36 -0.99 31.34
N ILE A 46 -20.28 -2.32 31.49
CA ILE A 46 -19.47 -3.21 30.61
C ILE A 46 -20.02 -3.18 29.18
N ASP A 47 -21.33 -3.33 29.02
CA ASP A 47 -21.98 -3.32 27.70
C ASP A 47 -21.82 -1.96 27.01
N SER A 48 -21.96 -0.88 27.78
CA SER A 48 -21.75 0.49 27.30
C SER A 48 -20.30 0.72 26.84
N ALA A 49 -19.31 0.33 27.67
CA ALA A 49 -17.89 0.46 27.33
C ALA A 49 -17.50 -0.38 26.11
N THR A 50 -18.02 -1.61 26.02
CA THR A 50 -17.81 -2.50 24.87
C THR A 50 -18.39 -1.89 23.59
N GLY A 51 -19.60 -1.33 23.67
CA GLY A 51 -20.23 -0.62 22.56
C GLY A 51 -19.44 0.60 22.09
N ALA A 52 -18.97 1.42 23.04
CA ALA A 52 -18.14 2.59 22.75
C ALA A 52 -16.82 2.23 22.06
N LEU A 53 -16.10 1.21 22.58
CA LEU A 53 -14.86 0.72 21.98
C LEU A 53 -15.10 0.15 20.57
N THR A 54 -16.14 -0.64 20.40
CA THR A 54 -16.50 -1.24 19.10
C THR A 54 -16.77 -0.16 18.05
N ASN A 55 -17.49 0.90 18.43
CA ASN A 55 -17.79 2.02 17.55
C ASN A 55 -16.53 2.84 17.19
N HIS A 56 -15.63 3.02 18.16
CA HIS A 56 -14.35 3.70 17.92
C HIS A 56 -13.49 2.90 16.92
N VAL A 57 -13.30 1.59 17.13
CA VAL A 57 -12.53 0.72 16.21
C VAL A 57 -13.16 0.72 14.82
N ARG A 58 -14.49 0.59 14.72
CA ARG A 58 -15.20 0.66 13.43
C ARG A 58 -14.92 1.96 12.69
N THR A 59 -14.92 3.08 13.41
CA THR A 59 -14.65 4.41 12.84
C THR A 59 -13.19 4.54 12.39
N ALA A 60 -12.23 4.03 13.17
CA ALA A 60 -10.82 4.02 12.81
C ALA A 60 -10.55 3.21 11.54
N VAL A 61 -11.17 2.02 11.42
CA VAL A 61 -11.09 1.16 10.23
C VAL A 61 -11.62 1.89 9.00
N GLU A 62 -12.83 2.47 9.06
CA GLU A 62 -13.40 3.18 7.90
C GLU A 62 -12.57 4.41 7.50
N LYS A 63 -12.04 5.18 8.45
CA LYS A 63 -11.15 6.33 8.15
C LYS A 63 -9.80 5.92 7.55
N SER A 64 -9.35 4.71 7.83
CA SER A 64 -8.08 4.15 7.34
C SER A 64 -8.21 3.40 6.02
N ARG A 65 -9.44 3.16 5.55
CA ARG A 65 -9.71 2.51 4.27
C ARG A 65 -9.36 3.43 3.12
N ARG A 66 -8.67 2.89 2.12
CA ARG A 66 -8.37 3.59 0.88
C ARG A 66 -8.59 2.67 -0.31
N GLU A 67 -9.12 3.25 -1.38
CA GLU A 67 -9.22 2.61 -2.68
C GLU A 67 -7.95 2.89 -3.48
N VAL A 68 -7.31 1.82 -3.91
CA VAL A 68 -6.10 1.88 -4.73
C VAL A 68 -6.38 1.13 -6.03
N PRO A 69 -6.03 1.70 -7.19
CA PRO A 69 -6.10 0.98 -8.46
C PRO A 69 -5.32 -0.33 -8.33
N ALA A 70 -6.00 -1.44 -8.60
CA ALA A 70 -5.49 -2.76 -8.26
C ALA A 70 -4.37 -3.26 -9.17
N PHE A 71 -3.92 -2.46 -10.14
CA PHE A 71 -2.94 -2.94 -11.10
C PHE A 71 -2.05 -1.82 -11.62
N LEU A 72 -0.75 -1.94 -11.31
CA LEU A 72 0.27 -1.51 -12.26
C LEU A 72 0.08 -2.44 -13.47
N ASP A 73 -0.19 -1.90 -14.65
CA ASP A 73 -0.35 -2.72 -15.85
C ASP A 73 0.83 -3.69 -15.94
N ARG A 74 0.58 -4.98 -15.72
CA ARG A 74 1.62 -6.02 -15.72
C ARG A 74 2.41 -5.99 -17.03
N LYS A 75 1.78 -5.59 -18.14
CA LYS A 75 2.48 -5.38 -19.41
C LYS A 75 3.46 -4.22 -19.33
N LYS A 76 3.05 -3.09 -18.74
CA LYS A 76 3.91 -1.94 -18.47
C LYS A 76 5.06 -2.28 -17.52
N LEU A 77 4.80 -3.02 -16.44
CA LEU A 77 5.85 -3.49 -15.53
C LEU A 77 6.85 -4.40 -16.23
N LEU A 78 6.35 -5.36 -17.03
CA LEU A 78 7.21 -6.25 -17.82
C LEU A 78 8.03 -5.47 -18.86
N ALA A 79 7.47 -4.43 -19.48
CA ALA A 79 8.17 -3.57 -20.42
C ALA A 79 9.29 -2.78 -19.74
N ASP A 80 9.01 -2.14 -18.60
CA ASP A 80 9.99 -1.36 -17.82
C ASP A 80 11.15 -2.25 -17.33
N VAL A 81 10.85 -3.48 -16.88
CA VAL A 81 11.87 -4.45 -16.46
C VAL A 81 12.74 -4.90 -17.65
N LEU A 82 12.14 -5.16 -18.81
CA LEU A 82 12.89 -5.50 -20.02
C LEU A 82 13.81 -4.37 -20.48
N GLU A 83 13.32 -3.13 -20.43
CA GLU A 83 14.10 -1.94 -20.77
C GLU A 83 15.29 -1.76 -19.83
N PHE A 84 15.07 -1.95 -18.53
CA PHE A 84 16.12 -1.91 -17.52
C PHE A 84 17.23 -2.95 -17.79
N ILE A 85 16.86 -4.19 -18.11
CA ILE A 85 17.83 -5.25 -18.46
C ILE A 85 18.63 -4.86 -19.71
N ARG A 86 17.98 -4.32 -20.74
CA ARG A 86 18.64 -3.87 -21.98
C ARG A 86 19.63 -2.74 -21.72
N ALA A 87 19.25 -1.73 -20.94
CA ALA A 87 20.11 -0.60 -20.60
C ALA A 87 21.36 -1.05 -19.82
N LYS A 88 21.19 -1.96 -18.87
CA LYS A 88 22.29 -2.55 -18.10
C LYS A 88 23.26 -3.32 -19.01
N ASN A 89 22.74 -4.18 -19.89
CA ASN A 89 23.56 -4.96 -20.80
C ASN A 89 24.30 -4.09 -21.82
N ALA A 90 23.68 -3.04 -22.35
CA ALA A 90 24.35 -2.10 -23.25
C ALA A 90 25.51 -1.36 -22.57
N THR A 91 25.36 -1.02 -21.29
CA THR A 91 26.42 -0.39 -20.49
C THR A 91 27.61 -1.33 -20.28
N LEU A 92 27.33 -2.60 -19.96
CA LEU A 92 28.37 -3.63 -19.81
C LEU A 92 29.12 -3.86 -21.13
N CYS A 93 28.41 -3.96 -22.25
CA CYS A 93 29.03 -4.12 -23.57
C CYS A 93 29.91 -2.92 -23.96
N ARG A 94 29.51 -1.69 -23.59
CA ARG A 94 30.35 -0.49 -23.80
C ARG A 94 31.59 -0.51 -22.92
N ALA A 95 31.48 -0.96 -21.68
CA ALA A 95 32.62 -1.10 -20.79
C ALA A 95 33.62 -2.15 -21.29
N SER A 96 33.14 -3.28 -21.83
CA SER A 96 34.01 -4.32 -22.41
C SER A 96 34.63 -3.93 -23.77
N ALA A 97 34.06 -2.93 -24.47
CA ALA A 97 34.56 -2.49 -25.78
C ALA A 97 35.86 -1.66 -25.69
N TYR A 98 36.21 -1.14 -24.50
CA TYR A 98 37.51 -0.53 -24.27
C TYR A 98 38.47 -1.57 -23.70
N PRO A 99 39.62 -1.86 -24.36
CA PRO A 99 40.67 -2.66 -23.75
C PRO A 99 41.16 -1.94 -22.49
N THR A 100 41.01 -2.57 -21.33
CA THR A 100 41.71 -2.13 -20.11
C THR A 100 43.21 -2.08 -20.43
N ALA A 101 43.93 -1.08 -19.92
CA ALA A 101 45.34 -0.86 -20.24
C ALA A 101 46.22 -2.11 -20.00
N GLU A 102 45.83 -3.00 -19.09
CA GLU A 102 46.46 -4.30 -18.82
C GLU A 102 46.49 -5.26 -20.02
N HIS A 103 45.56 -5.16 -20.97
CA HIS A 103 45.44 -6.12 -22.07
C HIS A 103 46.21 -5.70 -23.33
N ARG A 104 46.76 -4.48 -23.35
CA ARG A 104 47.49 -3.92 -24.51
C ARG A 104 48.99 -4.26 -24.52
N SER A 105 49.54 -4.74 -23.41
CA SER A 105 50.98 -5.02 -23.25
C SER A 105 51.37 -6.47 -23.57
N ARG A 106 50.46 -7.29 -24.12
CA ARG A 106 50.70 -8.72 -24.40
C ARG A 106 50.66 -9.10 -25.90
N ALA A 107 50.73 -8.11 -26.78
CA ALA A 107 50.90 -8.30 -28.23
C ALA A 107 52.37 -8.18 -28.63
#